data_AF-A0A7S1D4Y4-F1
#
_entry.id   AF-A0A7S1D4Y4-F1
#
_cell.length_a   1.000
_cell.length_b   1.000
_cell.length_c   1.000
_cell.angle_alpha   90.00
_cell.angle_beta   90.00
_cell.angle_gamma   90.00
#
_symmetry.space_group_name_H-M   'P 1'
#
loop_
_entity.id
_entity.type
_entity.pdbx_description
1 polymer ?
#
loop_
_entity_poly.entity_id
_entity_poly.type
_entity_poly.pdbx_seq_one_letter_code
_entity_poly.pdbx_strand_id
1 'polypeptide(L)'
;VDTTTLEGLDRAQRMGFQNQPLADVVVTPLLIPAVDKLFSPQHKALFFTVMRHPVDRAISQFYYLQKATWEPTYNPKTANMTLMEFIENEPLEINWMTRQLSGKMLGDIYEEDFDVAKDILKNHCWIGIVTHMEESIRRFGQLLGWNRDQQKWNYCVDWLGKNVANQHKHQRYHPNSPEWKKLEEINAWDLELFEYAVYQFRKQGARHFPNIAAAAANKL
;
A
#
# COMPACT_ATOMS: atom_id res chain seq x y z
N VAL A 1 6.84 -16.20 11.01
CA VAL A 1 8.11 -15.52 10.69
C VAL A 1 7.78 -14.07 10.41
N ASP A 2 8.60 -13.11 10.86
CA ASP A 2 8.37 -11.72 10.48
C ASP A 2 8.74 -11.56 9.00
N THR A 3 7.81 -11.12 8.15
CA THR A 3 8.09 -10.93 6.71
C THR A 3 8.29 -9.45 6.36
N THR A 4 8.34 -8.59 7.38
CA THR A 4 8.56 -7.15 7.23
C THR A 4 10.03 -6.75 7.27
N THR A 5 10.92 -7.71 7.57
CA THR A 5 12.38 -7.53 7.69
C THR A 5 13.13 -8.50 6.77
N LEU A 6 14.34 -8.12 6.34
CA LEU A 6 15.17 -8.97 5.47
C LEU A 6 15.59 -10.25 6.18
N GLU A 7 15.99 -10.15 7.45
CA GLU A 7 16.38 -11.27 8.31
C GLU A 7 15.20 -12.24 8.51
N GLY A 8 14.01 -11.68 8.63
CA GLY A 8 12.77 -12.42 8.70
C GLY A 8 12.50 -13.22 7.42
N LEU A 9 12.63 -12.59 6.25
CA LEU A 9 12.53 -13.28 4.96
C LEU A 9 13.60 -14.39 4.80
N ASP A 10 14.85 -14.12 5.19
CA ASP A 10 15.94 -15.13 5.19
C ASP A 10 15.64 -16.32 6.09
N ARG A 11 15.02 -16.07 7.24
CA ARG A 11 14.58 -17.14 8.14
C ARG A 11 13.47 -17.96 7.51
N ALA A 12 12.49 -17.33 6.84
CA ALA A 12 11.41 -18.04 6.17
C ALA A 12 11.94 -18.94 5.05
N GLN A 13 12.86 -18.43 4.24
CA GLN A 13 13.50 -19.21 3.17
C GLN A 13 14.25 -20.43 3.72
N ARG A 14 15.06 -20.26 4.77
CA ARG A 14 15.76 -21.37 5.45
C ARG A 14 14.83 -22.42 6.04
N MET A 15 13.61 -22.02 6.42
CA MET A 15 12.57 -22.94 6.90
C MET A 15 11.82 -23.66 5.76
N GLY A 16 12.18 -23.41 4.50
CA GLY A 16 11.57 -24.06 3.34
C GLY A 16 10.22 -23.48 2.93
N PHE A 17 9.95 -22.20 3.25
CA PHE A 17 8.66 -21.56 2.95
C PHE A 17 8.27 -21.68 1.46
N GLN A 18 9.23 -21.50 0.56
CA GLN A 18 9.02 -21.62 -0.89
C GLN A 18 8.59 -23.01 -1.39
N ASN A 19 8.65 -24.05 -0.55
CA ASN A 19 8.39 -25.44 -0.90
C ASN A 19 7.05 -25.97 -0.36
N GLN A 20 6.35 -25.20 0.48
CA GLN A 20 5.12 -25.65 1.13
C GLN A 20 4.12 -24.48 1.27
N PRO A 21 2.81 -24.72 1.13
CA PRO A 21 1.79 -23.69 1.38
C PRO A 21 1.64 -23.47 2.90
N LEU A 22 2.56 -22.70 3.49
CA LEU A 22 2.60 -22.47 4.94
C LEU A 22 1.75 -21.29 5.42
N ALA A 23 1.25 -20.46 4.50
CA ALA A 23 0.44 -19.29 4.83
C ALA A 23 -0.60 -18.99 3.75
N ASP A 24 -1.79 -18.57 4.16
CA ASP A 24 -2.84 -18.08 3.25
C ASP A 24 -2.53 -16.67 2.73
N VAL A 25 -1.82 -15.85 3.53
CA VAL A 25 -1.45 -14.46 3.23
C VAL A 25 -0.07 -14.14 3.78
N VAL A 26 0.73 -13.44 2.98
CA VAL A 26 1.99 -12.81 3.39
C VAL A 26 1.85 -11.30 3.25
N VAL A 27 2.23 -10.54 4.27
CA VAL A 27 2.20 -9.07 4.26
C VAL A 27 3.62 -8.56 4.46
N THR A 28 4.13 -7.84 3.47
CA THR A 28 5.51 -7.36 3.46
C THR A 28 5.60 -6.01 2.76
N PRO A 29 6.43 -5.08 3.25
CA PRO A 29 6.82 -3.90 2.50
C PRO A 29 7.92 -4.23 1.47
N LEU A 30 8.59 -5.38 1.57
CA LEU A 30 9.78 -5.74 0.78
C LEU A 30 9.40 -6.63 -0.41
N LEU A 31 8.70 -6.10 -1.41
CA LEU A 31 8.14 -6.89 -2.51
C LEU A 31 9.21 -7.74 -3.22
N ILE A 32 10.27 -7.12 -3.73
CA ILE A 32 11.29 -7.82 -4.52
C ILE A 32 12.00 -8.91 -3.70
N PRO A 33 12.52 -8.64 -2.47
CA PRO A 33 13.09 -9.68 -1.63
C PRO A 33 12.09 -10.79 -1.26
N ALA A 34 10.82 -10.46 -1.05
CA ALA A 34 9.81 -11.47 -0.72
C ALA A 34 9.48 -12.38 -1.91
N VAL A 35 9.41 -11.84 -3.13
CA VAL A 35 9.24 -12.64 -4.35
C VAL A 35 10.38 -13.66 -4.49
N ASP A 36 11.61 -13.20 -4.32
CA ASP A 36 12.82 -14.05 -4.45
C ASP A 36 12.90 -15.14 -3.35
N LYS A 37 12.54 -14.80 -2.10
CA LYS A 37 12.77 -15.67 -0.95
C LYS A 37 11.60 -16.59 -0.59
N LEU A 38 10.37 -16.21 -0.93
CA LEU A 38 9.16 -16.89 -0.45
C LEU A 38 8.42 -17.66 -1.54
N PHE A 39 8.66 -17.38 -2.81
CA PHE A 39 7.89 -17.95 -3.91
C PHE A 39 8.79 -18.60 -4.95
N SER A 40 8.22 -19.48 -5.76
CA SER A 40 8.92 -20.19 -6.83
C SER A 40 8.02 -20.39 -8.04
N PRO A 41 8.54 -20.76 -9.21
CA PRO A 41 7.71 -21.09 -10.36
C PRO A 41 6.66 -22.19 -10.08
N GLN A 42 6.95 -23.08 -9.11
CA GLN A 42 6.07 -24.15 -8.66
C GLN A 42 5.11 -23.71 -7.55
N HIS A 43 5.48 -22.70 -6.76
CA HIS A 43 4.67 -22.15 -5.66
C HIS A 43 4.51 -20.64 -5.83
N LYS A 44 3.54 -20.26 -6.67
CA LYS A 44 3.21 -18.86 -6.98
C LYS A 44 2.19 -18.32 -5.98
N ALA A 45 2.10 -16.99 -5.89
CA ALA A 45 1.08 -16.29 -5.13
C ALA A 45 0.33 -15.27 -5.99
N LEU A 46 -0.85 -14.88 -5.51
CA LEU A 46 -1.54 -13.69 -5.97
C LEU A 46 -1.00 -12.50 -5.20
N PHE A 47 -0.53 -11.48 -5.93
CA PHE A 47 -0.12 -10.22 -5.34
C PHE A 47 -1.28 -9.23 -5.40
N PHE A 48 -1.54 -8.57 -4.27
CA PHE A 48 -2.51 -7.49 -4.16
C PHE A 48 -1.97 -6.40 -3.23
N THR A 49 -2.45 -5.17 -3.42
CA THR A 49 -2.09 -4.01 -2.59
C THR A 49 -3.26 -3.04 -2.45
N VAL A 50 -3.21 -2.16 -1.46
CA VAL A 50 -4.17 -1.07 -1.30
C VAL A 50 -3.44 0.28 -1.38
N MET A 51 -3.78 1.07 -2.39
CA MET A 51 -3.15 2.35 -2.68
C MET A 51 -3.86 3.48 -1.94
N ARG A 52 -3.09 4.47 -1.47
CA ARG A 52 -3.56 5.71 -0.87
C ARG A 52 -2.95 6.87 -1.63
N HIS A 53 -3.67 7.99 -1.71
CA HIS A 53 -3.13 9.22 -2.28
C HIS A 53 -1.78 9.56 -1.60
N PRO A 54 -0.69 9.78 -2.37
CA PRO A 54 0.66 9.91 -1.81
C PRO A 54 0.81 11.04 -0.79
N VAL A 55 0.17 12.19 -1.03
CA VAL A 55 0.20 13.32 -0.10
C VAL A 55 -0.51 12.98 1.20
N ASP A 56 -1.69 12.34 1.12
CA ASP A 56 -2.42 11.91 2.32
C ASP A 56 -1.66 10.84 3.10
N ARG A 57 -0.94 9.95 2.39
CA ARG A 57 -0.07 8.94 2.97
C ARG A 57 1.08 9.60 3.74
N ALA A 58 1.79 10.55 3.13
CA ALA A 58 2.89 11.26 3.75
C ALA A 58 2.45 12.06 4.98
N ILE A 59 1.33 12.79 4.90
CA ILE A 59 0.74 13.49 6.05
C ILE A 59 0.39 12.50 7.17
N SER A 60 -0.28 11.40 6.82
CA SER A 60 -0.64 10.36 7.80
C SER A 60 0.59 9.75 8.48
N GLN A 61 1.67 9.54 7.74
CA GLN A 61 2.93 9.02 8.27
C GLN A 61 3.57 10.01 9.23
N PHE A 62 3.63 11.29 8.88
CA PHE A 62 4.13 12.33 9.78
C PHE A 62 3.43 12.29 11.14
N TYR A 63 2.10 12.34 11.16
CA TYR A 63 1.34 12.28 12.41
C TYR A 63 1.44 10.95 13.16
N TYR A 64 1.67 9.85 12.43
CA TYR A 64 1.93 8.55 13.03
C TYR A 64 3.27 8.56 13.78
N LEU A 65 4.35 9.02 13.14
CA LEU A 65 5.70 9.06 13.71
C LEU A 65 5.79 9.94 14.96
N GLN A 66 4.96 10.97 15.08
CA GLN A 66 4.87 11.77 16.31
C GLN A 66 4.38 10.99 17.54
N LYS A 67 3.64 9.90 17.34
CA LYS A 67 2.98 9.13 18.41
C LYS A 67 3.52 7.71 18.56
N ALA A 68 4.30 7.24 17.59
CA ALA A 68 4.80 5.87 17.50
C ALA A 68 5.97 5.59 18.46
N THR A 69 5.82 5.90 19.76
CA THR A 69 6.88 5.74 20.77
C THR A 69 7.34 4.30 20.98
N TRP A 70 6.59 3.33 20.48
CA TRP A 70 6.88 1.90 20.53
C TRP A 70 7.73 1.41 19.36
N GLU A 71 7.91 2.22 18.31
CA GLU A 71 8.74 1.82 17.17
C GLU A 71 10.23 2.01 17.47
N PRO A 72 11.10 1.05 17.06
CA PRO A 72 12.54 1.20 17.18
C PRO A 72 13.09 2.45 16.46
N THR A 73 12.38 2.91 15.44
CA THR A 73 12.68 4.08 14.60
C THR A 73 12.09 5.39 15.15
N TYR A 74 11.47 5.37 16.32
CA TYR A 74 10.89 6.57 16.92
C TYR A 74 11.96 7.66 17.12
N ASN A 75 11.67 8.85 16.60
CA ASN A 75 12.49 10.04 16.80
C ASN A 75 11.71 11.07 17.62
N PRO A 76 12.12 11.38 18.86
CA PRO A 76 11.41 12.35 19.70
C PRO A 76 11.43 13.77 19.12
N LYS A 77 12.35 14.08 18.18
CA LYS A 77 12.36 15.38 17.51
C LYS A 77 11.13 15.57 16.62
N THR A 78 10.65 14.51 15.97
CA THR A 78 9.47 14.54 15.08
C THR A 78 8.22 15.00 15.81
N ALA A 79 8.08 14.66 17.10
CA ALA A 79 6.94 15.04 17.93
C ALA A 79 6.75 16.57 18.07
N ASN A 80 7.82 17.35 17.92
CA ASN A 80 7.80 18.81 18.05
C ASN A 80 7.91 19.56 16.72
N MET A 81 8.09 18.85 15.60
CA MET A 81 8.17 19.47 14.27
C MET A 81 6.77 19.83 13.75
N THR A 82 6.70 20.91 12.98
CA THR A 82 5.63 21.14 12.01
C THR A 82 5.77 20.20 10.81
N LEU A 83 4.70 20.05 10.02
CA LEU A 83 4.78 19.26 8.78
C LEU A 83 5.82 19.83 7.81
N MET A 84 5.93 21.15 7.70
CA MET A 84 6.92 21.77 6.80
C MET A 84 8.35 21.50 7.27
N GLU A 85 8.64 21.67 8.56
CA GLU A 85 9.96 21.34 9.12
C GLU A 85 10.29 19.85 8.92
N PHE A 86 9.29 18.97 9.07
CA PHE A 86 9.48 17.54 8.81
C PHE A 86 9.81 17.26 7.34
N ILE A 87 9.14 17.94 6.40
CA ILE A 87 9.41 17.81 4.96
C ILE A 87 10.83 18.27 4.60
N GLU A 88 11.32 19.31 5.26
CA GLU A 88 12.63 19.91 4.95
C GLU A 88 13.81 19.19 5.59
N ASN A 89 13.62 18.56 6.76
CA ASN A 89 14.73 18.08 7.59
C ASN A 89 14.85 16.56 7.66
N GLU A 90 13.79 15.81 7.37
CA GLU A 90 13.80 14.34 7.47
C GLU A 90 13.73 13.72 6.07
N PRO A 91 14.45 12.61 5.81
CA PRO A 91 14.30 11.86 4.58
C PRO A 91 12.89 11.27 4.54
N LEU A 92 12.00 11.96 3.84
CA LEU A 92 10.64 11.50 3.64
C LEU A 92 10.63 10.18 2.87
N GLU A 93 9.51 9.46 2.97
CA GLU A 93 9.14 8.38 2.04
C GLU A 93 8.84 8.94 0.63
N ILE A 94 9.81 9.65 0.06
CA ILE A 94 9.79 10.30 -1.25
C ILE A 94 9.63 9.23 -2.32
N ASN A 95 8.51 9.29 -3.03
CA ASN A 95 8.14 8.33 -4.08
C ASN A 95 8.23 6.87 -3.61
N TRP A 96 7.90 6.63 -2.33
CA TRP A 96 8.12 5.34 -1.69
C TRP A 96 7.41 4.20 -2.38
N MET A 97 6.18 4.38 -2.87
CA MET A 97 5.48 3.29 -3.55
C MET A 97 6.17 2.91 -4.86
N THR A 98 6.59 3.91 -5.64
CA THR A 98 7.37 3.70 -6.86
C THR A 98 8.67 2.95 -6.56
N ARG A 99 9.40 3.35 -5.51
CA ARG A 99 10.64 2.68 -5.07
C ARG A 99 10.41 1.23 -4.64
N GLN A 100 9.35 0.98 -3.87
CA GLN A 100 9.05 -0.36 -3.38
C GLN A 100 8.71 -1.31 -4.53
N LEU A 101 7.93 -0.85 -5.51
CA LEU A 101 7.57 -1.66 -6.66
C LEU A 101 8.75 -1.84 -7.61
N SER A 102 9.52 -0.80 -7.90
CA SER A 102 10.70 -0.91 -8.77
C SER A 102 11.88 -1.65 -8.12
N GLY A 103 11.89 -1.77 -6.80
CA GLY A 103 13.00 -2.30 -6.02
C GLY A 103 14.14 -1.30 -5.80
N LYS A 104 14.00 -0.05 -6.26
CA LYS A 104 15.05 0.97 -6.16
C LYS A 104 14.87 1.87 -4.93
N MET A 105 15.32 1.35 -3.79
CA MET A 105 15.21 2.03 -2.50
C MET A 105 16.15 3.23 -2.32
N LEU A 106 17.25 3.30 -3.08
CA LEU A 106 18.28 4.34 -2.94
C LEU A 106 18.52 5.08 -4.27
N GLY A 107 19.01 6.31 -4.18
CA GLY A 107 19.33 7.16 -5.33
C GLY A 107 18.10 7.77 -6.01
N ASP A 108 18.32 8.45 -7.13
CA ASP A 108 17.26 9.11 -7.89
C ASP A 108 16.36 8.12 -8.63
N ILE A 109 15.10 8.48 -8.82
CA ILE A 109 14.13 7.70 -9.60
C ILE A 109 14.06 8.29 -11.00
N TYR A 110 14.14 7.41 -12.00
CA TYR A 110 14.01 7.76 -13.41
C TYR A 110 12.78 7.08 -14.03
N GLU A 111 12.50 7.41 -15.28
CA GLU A 111 11.34 6.91 -16.02
C GLU A 111 11.33 5.38 -16.10
N GLU A 112 12.50 4.73 -16.18
CA GLU A 112 12.62 3.27 -16.22
C GLU A 112 12.14 2.62 -14.91
N ASP A 113 12.44 3.24 -13.77
CA ASP A 113 11.99 2.76 -12.46
C ASP A 113 10.47 2.88 -12.34
N PHE A 114 9.92 4.00 -12.83
CA PHE A 114 8.49 4.24 -12.88
C PHE A 114 7.76 3.26 -13.83
N ASP A 115 8.36 2.93 -14.97
CA ASP A 115 7.84 1.94 -15.91
C ASP A 115 7.77 0.55 -15.29
N VAL A 116 8.79 0.13 -14.54
CA VAL A 116 8.76 -1.13 -13.78
C VAL A 116 7.61 -1.12 -12.77
N ALA A 117 7.43 -0.03 -12.02
CA ALA A 117 6.34 0.08 -11.05
C ALA A 117 4.95 -0.02 -11.72
N LYS A 118 4.74 0.65 -12.86
CA LYS A 118 3.51 0.55 -13.65
C LYS A 118 3.28 -0.87 -14.17
N ASP A 119 4.33 -1.55 -14.63
CA ASP A 119 4.22 -2.91 -15.17
C ASP A 119 3.75 -3.89 -14.08
N ILE A 120 4.34 -3.79 -12.88
CA ILE A 120 3.95 -4.57 -11.71
C ILE A 120 2.48 -4.34 -11.36
N LEU A 121 2.03 -3.08 -11.29
CA LEU A 121 0.63 -2.77 -10.98
C LEU A 121 -0.34 -3.33 -12.05
N LYS A 122 0.04 -3.26 -13.32
CA LYS A 122 -0.82 -3.66 -14.44
C LYS A 122 -0.92 -5.17 -14.60
N ASN A 123 0.21 -5.87 -14.52
CA ASN A 123 0.31 -7.26 -14.95
C ASN A 123 0.37 -8.24 -13.77
N HIS A 124 0.74 -7.77 -12.58
CA HIS A 124 1.06 -8.64 -11.46
C HIS A 124 0.26 -8.34 -10.19
N CYS A 125 -0.46 -7.22 -10.11
CA CYS A 125 -1.12 -6.77 -8.89
C CYS A 125 -2.64 -6.65 -9.02
N TRP A 126 -3.37 -7.15 -8.02
CA TRP A 126 -4.76 -6.76 -7.77
C TRP A 126 -4.82 -5.53 -6.88
N ILE A 127 -5.46 -4.47 -7.36
CA ILE A 127 -5.39 -3.17 -6.73
C ILE A 127 -6.65 -2.92 -5.91
N GLY A 128 -6.47 -2.36 -4.72
CA GLY A 128 -7.49 -1.71 -3.92
C GLY A 128 -7.14 -0.23 -3.73
N ILE A 129 -8.12 0.59 -3.37
CA ILE A 129 -7.96 2.02 -3.08
C ILE A 129 -8.52 2.30 -1.68
N VAL A 130 -7.76 3.02 -0.84
CA VAL A 130 -8.16 3.33 0.54
C VAL A 130 -9.50 4.08 0.61
N THR A 131 -9.75 5.04 -0.29
CA THR A 131 -11.03 5.77 -0.35
C THR A 131 -12.20 4.92 -0.84
N HIS A 132 -11.94 3.73 -1.37
CA HIS A 132 -12.90 2.74 -1.82
C HIS A 132 -12.66 1.41 -1.10
N MET A 133 -12.33 1.45 0.20
CA MET A 133 -11.91 0.27 0.97
C MET A 133 -12.98 -0.84 0.99
N GLU A 134 -14.26 -0.48 1.16
CA GLU A 134 -15.35 -1.46 1.15
C GLU A 134 -15.35 -2.26 -0.17
N GLU A 135 -15.31 -1.56 -1.29
CA GLU A 135 -15.24 -2.17 -2.62
C GLU A 135 -13.96 -2.99 -2.80
N SER A 136 -12.82 -2.45 -2.37
CA SER A 136 -11.51 -3.12 -2.48
C SER A 136 -11.51 -4.46 -1.76
N ILE A 137 -12.01 -4.50 -0.52
CA ILE A 137 -12.09 -5.74 0.27
C ILE A 137 -13.08 -6.71 -0.34
N ARG A 138 -14.25 -6.24 -0.82
CA ARG A 138 -15.21 -7.12 -1.52
C ARG A 138 -14.59 -7.80 -2.73
N ARG A 139 -13.80 -7.07 -3.55
CA ARG A 139 -13.08 -7.62 -4.70
C ARG A 139 -12.04 -8.66 -4.26
N PHE A 140 -11.23 -8.38 -3.25
CA PHE A 140 -10.27 -9.34 -2.71
C PHE A 140 -10.94 -10.58 -2.14
N GLY A 141 -12.05 -10.42 -1.42
CA GLY A 141 -12.81 -11.55 -0.89
C GLY A 141 -13.37 -12.47 -1.97
N GLN A 142 -13.86 -11.91 -3.07
CA GLN A 142 -14.28 -12.71 -4.23
C GLN A 142 -13.10 -13.41 -4.91
N LEU A 143 -11.95 -12.72 -5.05
CA LEU A 143 -10.76 -13.27 -5.69
C LEU A 143 -10.11 -14.41 -4.88
N LEU A 144 -10.00 -14.22 -3.56
CA LEU A 144 -9.27 -15.11 -2.64
C LEU A 144 -10.20 -16.11 -1.94
N GLY A 145 -11.51 -16.00 -2.15
CA GLY A 145 -12.51 -16.88 -1.55
C GLY A 145 -12.66 -16.70 -0.03
N TRP A 146 -12.45 -15.49 0.48
CA TRP A 146 -12.65 -15.16 1.91
C TRP A 146 -14.12 -14.98 2.29
N ASN A 147 -15.01 -14.85 1.30
CA ASN A 147 -16.44 -14.61 1.46
C ASN A 147 -17.30 -15.89 1.62
N ARG A 148 -16.73 -17.00 2.11
CA ARG A 148 -17.46 -18.28 2.26
C ARG A 148 -18.62 -18.20 3.26
N ASP A 149 -18.44 -17.45 4.33
CA ASP A 149 -19.48 -17.15 5.33
C ASP A 149 -19.97 -15.71 5.10
N GLN A 150 -21.08 -15.55 4.38
CA GLN A 150 -21.53 -14.24 3.92
C GLN A 150 -21.89 -13.30 5.09
N GLN A 151 -22.38 -13.84 6.21
CA GLN A 151 -22.74 -13.03 7.37
C GLN A 151 -21.49 -12.47 8.05
N LYS A 152 -20.51 -13.31 8.36
CA LYS A 152 -19.23 -12.86 8.94
C LYS A 152 -18.48 -11.96 7.98
N TRP A 153 -18.54 -12.27 6.69
CA TRP A 153 -17.91 -11.48 5.65
C TRP A 153 -18.48 -10.07 5.58
N ASN A 154 -19.81 -9.93 5.53
CA ASN A 154 -20.44 -8.60 5.50
C ASN A 154 -20.10 -7.79 6.74
N TYR A 155 -20.11 -8.40 7.93
CA TYR A 155 -19.68 -7.73 9.16
C TYR A 155 -18.22 -7.25 9.07
N CYS A 156 -17.31 -8.10 8.58
CA CYS A 156 -15.89 -7.77 8.42
C CYS A 156 -15.69 -6.61 7.44
N VAL A 157 -16.34 -6.67 6.28
CA VAL A 157 -16.29 -5.63 5.25
C VAL A 157 -16.80 -4.30 5.81
N ASP A 158 -17.95 -4.30 6.49
CA ASP A 158 -18.53 -3.10 7.09
C ASP A 158 -17.63 -2.55 8.19
N TRP A 159 -17.03 -3.41 9.01
CA TRP A 159 -16.11 -3.02 10.07
C TRP A 159 -14.84 -2.40 9.49
N LEU A 160 -14.21 -3.03 8.50
CA LEU A 160 -13.00 -2.51 7.85
C LEU A 160 -13.28 -1.24 7.05
N GLY A 161 -14.45 -1.12 6.42
CA GLY A 161 -14.88 0.10 5.73
C GLY A 161 -15.08 1.28 6.68
N LYS A 162 -15.56 1.04 7.91
CA LYS A 162 -15.74 2.07 8.96
C LYS A 162 -14.48 2.35 9.76
N ASN A 163 -13.61 1.35 9.91
CA ASN A 163 -12.40 1.40 10.72
C ASN A 163 -11.17 1.20 9.84
N VAL A 164 -11.08 1.95 8.73
CA VAL A 164 -9.90 1.94 7.87
C VAL A 164 -8.68 2.23 8.75
N ALA A 165 -7.84 1.21 8.93
CA ALA A 165 -6.72 1.26 9.86
C ALA A 165 -5.82 2.48 9.56
N ASN A 166 -5.29 3.09 10.62
CA ASN A 166 -4.37 4.24 10.56
C ASN A 166 -4.96 5.54 9.97
N GLN A 167 -6.29 5.69 9.88
CA GLN A 167 -6.93 7.02 9.77
C GLN A 167 -6.95 7.71 11.14
N HIS A 168 -5.78 7.89 11.76
CA HIS A 168 -5.70 8.71 12.96
C HIS A 168 -6.20 10.12 12.65
N LYS A 169 -7.03 10.69 13.53
CA LYS A 169 -7.42 12.09 13.39
C LYS A 169 -6.16 12.95 13.42
N HIS A 170 -5.89 13.61 12.31
CA HIS A 170 -4.80 14.54 12.13
C HIS A 170 -5.29 15.80 11.42
N GLN A 171 -4.48 16.85 11.44
CA GLN A 171 -4.77 18.07 10.69
C GLN A 171 -4.92 17.72 9.20
N ARG A 172 -5.98 18.27 8.58
CA ARG A 172 -6.13 18.21 7.13
C ARG A 172 -5.49 19.44 6.53
N TYR A 173 -4.76 19.24 5.44
CA TYR A 173 -4.15 20.30 4.66
C TYR A 173 -4.99 20.54 3.41
N HIS A 174 -5.19 21.80 3.05
CA HIS A 174 -5.89 22.13 1.82
C HIS A 174 -4.96 21.85 0.63
N PRO A 175 -5.46 21.38 -0.53
CA PRO A 175 -4.64 21.17 -1.74
C PRO A 175 -3.84 22.39 -2.23
N ASN A 176 -4.15 23.59 -1.72
CA ASN A 176 -3.45 24.83 -2.08
C ASN A 176 -2.43 25.28 -1.03
N SER A 177 -2.28 24.54 0.08
CA SER A 177 -1.33 24.89 1.14
C SER A 177 0.11 24.65 0.67
N PRO A 178 1.10 25.39 1.22
CA PRO A 178 2.50 25.18 0.89
C PRO A 178 2.97 23.74 1.14
N GLU A 179 2.54 23.13 2.24
CA GLU A 179 2.91 21.76 2.61
C GLU A 179 2.36 20.75 1.60
N TRP A 180 1.11 20.90 1.19
CA TRP A 180 0.49 20.01 0.21
C TRP A 180 1.25 20.06 -1.12
N LYS A 181 1.48 21.27 -1.65
CA LYS A 181 2.22 21.47 -2.90
C LYS A 181 3.64 20.92 -2.83
N LYS A 182 4.32 21.09 -1.69
CA LYS A 182 5.66 20.53 -1.52
C LYS A 182 5.66 19.01 -1.49
N LEU A 183 4.67 18.40 -0.83
CA LEU A 183 4.49 16.95 -0.84
C LEU A 183 4.15 16.41 -2.23
N GLU A 184 3.38 17.15 -3.04
CA GLU A 184 3.12 16.79 -4.44
C GLU A 184 4.41 16.81 -5.26
N GLU A 185 5.22 17.87 -5.14
CA GLU A 185 6.47 18.03 -5.87
C GLU A 185 7.44 16.87 -5.60
N ILE A 186 7.70 16.56 -4.33
CA ILE A 186 8.65 15.51 -3.99
C ILE A 186 8.10 14.10 -4.28
N ASN A 187 6.77 13.91 -4.27
CA ASN A 187 6.11 12.64 -4.57
C ASN A 187 5.54 12.58 -5.99
N ALA A 188 6.12 13.30 -6.94
CA ALA A 188 5.60 13.40 -8.31
C ALA A 188 5.40 12.03 -9.00
N TRP A 189 6.37 11.10 -8.85
CA TRP A 189 6.24 9.75 -9.42
C TRP A 189 5.15 8.94 -8.73
N ASP A 190 5.05 9.03 -7.40
CA ASP A 190 3.99 8.36 -6.65
C ASP A 190 2.61 8.91 -7.00
N LEU A 191 2.48 10.20 -7.31
CA LEU A 191 1.22 10.80 -7.77
C LEU A 191 0.80 10.22 -9.13
N GLU A 192 1.70 10.20 -10.10
CA GLU A 192 1.43 9.62 -11.41
C GLU A 192 1.11 8.12 -11.29
N LEU A 193 1.85 7.40 -10.43
CA LEU A 193 1.62 5.99 -10.15
C LEU A 193 0.26 5.76 -9.50
N PHE A 194 -0.17 6.64 -8.59
CA PHE A 194 -1.47 6.56 -7.94
C PHE A 194 -2.61 6.76 -8.93
N GLU A 195 -2.53 7.76 -9.81
CA GLU A 195 -3.52 7.97 -10.87
C GLU A 195 -3.59 6.76 -11.81
N TYR A 196 -2.43 6.19 -12.17
CA TYR A 196 -2.37 4.96 -12.94
C TYR A 196 -3.00 3.79 -12.19
N ALA A 197 -2.77 3.66 -10.88
CA ALA A 197 -3.37 2.63 -10.05
C ALA A 197 -4.90 2.77 -9.95
N VAL A 198 -5.42 4.00 -9.85
CA VAL A 198 -6.88 4.28 -9.90
C VAL A 198 -7.46 3.87 -11.25
N TYR A 199 -6.76 4.17 -12.36
CA TYR A 199 -7.17 3.70 -13.68
C TYR A 199 -7.20 2.16 -13.76
N GLN A 200 -6.17 1.47 -13.30
CA GLN A 200 -6.12 0.01 -13.27
C GLN A 200 -7.20 -0.58 -12.34
N PHE A 201 -7.44 0.04 -11.18
CA PHE A 201 -8.52 -0.35 -10.26
C PHE A 201 -9.89 -0.31 -10.95
N ARG A 202 -10.20 0.76 -11.69
CA ARG A 202 -11.46 0.87 -12.45
C ARG A 202 -11.54 -0.20 -13.54
N LYS A 203 -10.46 -0.40 -14.29
CA LYS A 203 -10.37 -1.41 -15.36
C LYS A 203 -10.53 -2.83 -14.82
N GLN A 204 -9.88 -3.17 -13.71
CA GLN A 204 -10.03 -4.46 -13.02
C GLN A 204 -11.48 -4.66 -12.55
N GLY A 205 -12.07 -3.61 -11.97
CA GLY A 205 -13.47 -3.60 -11.53
C GLY A 205 -14.44 -3.94 -12.66
N ALA A 206 -14.37 -3.21 -13.77
CA ALA A 206 -15.25 -3.42 -14.92
C ALA A 206 -15.08 -4.81 -15.55
N ARG A 207 -13.83 -5.31 -15.63
CA ARG A 207 -13.52 -6.57 -16.30
C ARG A 207 -13.81 -7.81 -15.45
N HIS A 208 -13.50 -7.77 -14.16
CA HIS A 208 -13.50 -8.95 -13.29
C HIS A 208 -14.55 -8.91 -12.18
N PHE A 209 -15.06 -7.72 -11.84
CA PHE A 209 -15.99 -7.51 -10.73
C PHE A 209 -17.20 -6.62 -11.09
N PRO A 210 -17.87 -6.84 -12.24
CA PRO A 210 -18.87 -5.90 -12.76
C PRO A 210 -20.02 -5.64 -11.78
N ASN A 211 -20.48 -6.66 -11.05
CA ASN A 211 -21.55 -6.53 -10.06
C ASN A 211 -21.15 -5.69 -8.84
N ILE A 212 -19.89 -5.81 -8.39
CA ILE A 212 -19.37 -5.03 -7.25
C ILE A 212 -19.16 -3.57 -7.68
N ALA A 213 -18.58 -3.37 -8.87
CA ALA A 213 -18.32 -2.03 -9.41
C ALA A 213 -19.62 -1.24 -9.64
N ALA A 214 -20.67 -1.88 -10.17
CA ALA A 214 -21.97 -1.25 -10.36
C ALA A 214 -22.61 -0.83 -9.02
N ALA A 215 -22.49 -1.65 -7.99
CA ALA A 215 -23.02 -1.33 -6.65
C ALA A 215 -22.28 -0.15 -6.00
N ALA A 216 -20.97 0.01 -6.26
CA ALA A 216 -20.17 1.12 -5.76
C ALA A 216 -20.50 2.44 -6.48
N ALA A 217 -20.73 2.41 -7.79
CA ALA A 217 -21.08 3.59 -8.58
C ALA A 217 -22.41 4.24 -8.14
N ASN A 218 -23.33 3.46 -7.59
CA ASN A 218 -24.62 3.95 -7.06
C ASN A 218 -24.51 4.62 -5.66
N LYS A 219 -23.31 4.71 -5.08
CA LYS A 219 -23.05 5.32 -3.76
C LYS A 219 -22.28 6.66 -3.82
N LEU A 220 -22.03 7.20 -5.01
CA LEU A 220 -21.44 8.54 -5.24
C LEU A 220 -22.53 9.56 -5.57
#